data_AF-A0A2V7YBS9-F1
#
_entry.id   AF-A0A2V7YBS9-F1
#
_cell.length_a   1.000
_cell.length_b   1.000
_cell.length_c   1.000
_cell.angle_alpha   90.00
_cell.angle_beta   90.00
_cell.angle_gamma   90.00
#
_symmetry.space_group_name_H-M   'P 1'
#
loop_
_entity.id
_entity.type
_entity.pdbx_description
1 polymer ?
#
loop_
_entity_poly.entity_id
_entity_poly.type
_entity_poly.pdbx_seq_one_letter_code
_entity_poly.pdbx_strand_id
1 'polypeptide(L)' 'MSVSKIQWTALPRALRDHLFDDLYQLKLWRESDPEAPDGPWFKDFGSFKICGRRPAWSGDEERSFDYA' A
#
# COMPACT_ATOMS: atom_id res chain seq x y z
N MET A 1 -3.82 21.92 20.46
CA MET A 1 -2.66 21.00 20.28
C MET A 1 -1.94 21.42 18.99
N SER A 2 -0.66 21.80 19.04
CA SER A 2 0.09 22.12 17.81
C SER A 2 0.61 20.82 17.19
N VAL A 3 0.28 20.57 15.93
CA VAL A 3 0.86 19.46 15.17
C VAL A 3 2.22 19.89 14.64
N SER A 4 3.29 19.31 15.18
CA SER A 4 4.64 19.53 14.67
C SER A 4 4.82 18.84 13.33
N LYS A 5 5.33 19.57 12.33
CA LYS A 5 5.66 18.98 11.02
C LYS A 5 6.92 18.13 11.13
N ILE A 6 6.90 16.96 10.52
CA ILE A 6 8.08 16.11 10.39
C ILE A 6 9.14 16.84 9.56
N GLN A 7 10.36 16.89 10.08
CA GLN A 7 11.52 17.45 9.37
C GLN A 7 12.22 16.33 8.62
N TRP A 8 11.90 16.14 7.33
CA TRP A 8 12.43 15.05 6.50
C TRP A 8 13.96 14.97 6.52
N THR A 9 14.64 16.11 6.38
CA THR A 9 16.11 16.20 6.35
C THR A 9 16.77 15.87 7.69
N ALA A 10 16.03 15.95 8.79
CA ALA A 10 16.52 15.60 10.12
C ALA A 10 16.45 14.09 10.42
N LEU A 11 15.82 13.30 9.55
CA LEU A 11 15.79 11.85 9.70
C LEU A 11 17.17 11.25 9.39
N PRO A 12 17.60 10.21 10.14
CA PRO A 12 18.81 9.46 9.83
C PRO A 12 18.84 9.04 8.37
N ARG A 13 20.01 9.14 7.72
CA ARG A 13 20.12 8.84 6.29
C ARG A 13 19.68 7.41 5.96
N ALA A 14 20.10 6.43 6.77
CA ALA A 14 19.66 5.04 6.60
C ALA A 14 18.13 4.92 6.60
N LEU A 15 17.43 5.65 7.48
CA LEU A 15 15.97 5.63 7.51
C LEU A 15 15.36 6.25 6.24
N ARG A 16 15.92 7.36 5.75
CA ARG A 16 15.47 7.96 4.49
C ARG A 16 15.68 7.03 3.30
N ASP A 17 16.84 6.39 3.23
CA ASP A 17 17.19 5.46 2.15
C ASP A 17 16.22 4.25 2.17
N HIS A 18 15.96 3.64 3.34
CA HIS A 18 14.98 2.57 3.49
C HIS A 18 13.55 2.99 3.07
N LEU A 19 13.09 4.17 3.48
CA LEU A 19 11.78 4.68 3.08
C LEU A 19 11.70 4.92 1.57
N PHE A 20 12.79 5.38 0.94
CA PHE A 20 12.84 5.53 -0.51
C PHE A 20 12.72 4.19 -1.22
N ASP A 21 13.46 3.17 -0.76
CA ASP A 21 13.41 1.83 -1.34
C ASP A 21 12.01 1.22 -1.24
N ASP A 22 11.39 1.29 -0.05
CA ASP A 22 10.07 0.70 0.18
C ASP A 22 8.98 1.40 -0.67
N LEU A 23 9.03 2.74 -0.78
CA LEU A 23 8.11 3.51 -1.62
C LEU A 23 8.33 3.27 -3.12
N TYR A 24 9.57 3.03 -3.53
CA TYR A 24 9.89 2.66 -4.91
C TYR A 24 9.35 1.27 -5.26
N GLN A 25 9.50 0.29 -4.36
CA GLN A 25 8.91 -1.04 -4.53
C GLN A 25 7.39 -0.99 -4.60
N LEU A 26 6.75 -0.13 -3.78
CA LEU A 26 5.31 0.11 -3.86
C LEU A 26 4.89 0.65 -5.24
N LYS A 27 5.64 1.63 -5.77
CA LYS A 27 5.37 2.17 -7.11
C LYS A 27 5.42 1.08 -8.17
N LEU A 28 6.49 0.29 -8.20
CA LEU A 28 6.65 -0.80 -9.16
C LEU A 28 5.55 -1.85 -9.03
N TRP A 29 5.20 -2.22 -7.80
CA TRP A 29 4.12 -3.17 -7.54
C TRP A 29 2.78 -2.63 -8.08
N ARG A 30 2.44 -1.36 -7.84
CA ARG A 30 1.24 -0.74 -8.43
C ARG A 30 1.27 -0.75 -9.97
N GLU A 31 2.41 -0.41 -10.56
CA GLU A 31 2.57 -0.34 -12.02
C GLU A 31 2.51 -1.73 -12.69
N SER A 32 2.76 -2.82 -11.95
CA SER A 32 2.60 -4.19 -12.44
C SER A 32 1.15 -4.68 -12.51
N ASP A 33 0.18 -3.88 -12.09
CA ASP A 33 -1.25 -4.21 -12.00
C ASP A 33 -1.51 -5.61 -11.38
N PRO A 34 -1.13 -5.79 -10.09
CA PRO A 34 -1.04 -7.11 -9.48
C PRO A 34 -2.41 -7.62 -9.10
N GLU A 35 -2.69 -8.89 -9.41
CA GLU A 35 -3.90 -9.55 -8.95
C GLU A 35 -3.86 -9.81 -7.44
N ALA A 36 -4.94 -9.41 -6.76
CA ALA A 36 -5.14 -9.72 -5.35
C ALA A 36 -5.66 -11.16 -5.17
N PRO A 37 -5.16 -11.91 -4.17
CA PRO A 37 -5.76 -13.20 -3.79
C PRO A 37 -7.20 -13.04 -3.28
N ASP A 38 -7.99 -14.10 -3.39
CA ASP A 38 -9.31 -14.17 -2.75
C ASP A 38 -9.23 -14.13 -1.22
N GLY A 39 -10.14 -13.38 -0.61
CA GLY A 39 -10.18 -13.22 0.85
C GLY A 39 -9.15 -12.21 1.37
N PRO A 40 -8.80 -12.26 2.66
CA PRO A 40 -7.82 -11.37 3.27
C PRO A 40 -6.42 -11.64 2.74
N TRP A 41 -5.71 -10.58 2.38
CA TRP A 41 -4.32 -10.67 1.92
C TRP A 41 -3.51 -9.50 2.47
N PHE A 42 -2.18 -9.65 2.45
CA PHE A 42 -1.27 -8.56 2.72
C PHE A 42 -0.06 -8.62 1.79
N LYS A 43 0.52 -7.46 1.51
CA LYS A 43 1.81 -7.30 0.84
C LYS A 43 2.76 -6.59 1.78
N ASP A 44 3.93 -7.17 1.99
CA ASP A 44 5.00 -6.60 2.81
C ASP A 44 6.00 -5.83 1.94
N PHE A 45 6.30 -4.60 2.34
CA PHE A 45 7.30 -3.73 1.73
C PHE A 45 8.48 -3.47 2.67
N GLY A 46 8.57 -4.15 3.82
CA GLY A 46 9.63 -3.91 4.80
C GLY A 46 9.15 -3.02 5.93
N SER A 47 9.24 -1.70 5.77
CA SER A 47 8.83 -0.74 6.81
C SER A 47 7.31 -0.64 6.99
N PHE A 48 6.54 -1.04 5.98
CA PHE A 48 5.08 -1.05 6.05
C PHE A 48 4.47 -2.23 5.28
N LYS A 49 3.19 -2.49 5.57
CA LYS A 49 2.38 -3.53 4.94
C LYS A 49 1.11 -2.91 4.38
N ILE A 50 0.69 -3.37 3.22
CA ILE A 50 -0.64 -3.10 2.68
C ILE A 50 -1.50 -4.31 2.96
N CYS A 51 -2.64 -4.09 3.61
CA CYS A 51 -3.63 -5.13 3.87
C CYS A 51 -4.87 -4.87 3.02
N GLY A 52 -5.41 -5.92 2.43
CA GLY A 52 -6.62 -5.85 1.62
C GLY A 52 -7.50 -7.07 1.82
N ARG A 53 -8.71 -7.01 1.28
CA ARG A 53 -9.59 -8.15 1.16
C ARG A 53 -10.21 -8.12 -0.21
N ARG A 54 -9.94 -9.13 -1.04
CA ARG A 54 -10.74 -9.34 -2.24
C ARG A 54 -12.00 -10.09 -1.85
N PRO A 55 -13.19 -9.69 -2.33
CA PRO A 55 -14.36 -10.54 -2.22
C PRO A 55 -13.99 -11.89 -2.85
N ALA A 56 -14.07 -12.97 -2.07
CA ALA A 56 -14.14 -14.29 -2.67
C ALA A 56 -15.44 -14.27 -3.47
N TRP A 57 -15.36 -14.35 -4.80
CA TRP A 57 -16.54 -14.30 -5.65
C TRP A 57 -17.55 -15.36 -5.18
N SER A 58 -18.60 -14.93 -4.48
CA SER A 58 -19.86 -15.64 -4.47
C SER A 58 -20.59 -15.10 -5.68
N GLY A 59 -20.73 -15.92 -6.72
CA GLY A 59 -21.56 -15.57 -7.87
C GLY A 59 -22.90 -15.00 -7.38
N ASP A 60 -23.40 -14.02 -8.14
CA ASP A 60 -24.67 -13.31 -7.95
C ASP A 60 -24.59 -12.01 -7.14
N GLU A 61 -24.00 -10.96 -7.72
CA GLU A 61 -24.66 -9.64 -7.86
C GLU A 61 -23.80 -8.69 -8.71
N GLU A 62 -24.41 -8.13 -9.75
CA GLU A 62 -23.88 -7.10 -10.64
C GLU A 62 -23.66 -5.80 -9.84
N ARG A 63 -22.57 -5.71 -9.09
CA ARG A 63 -22.24 -4.49 -8.35
C ARG A 63 -21.54 -3.52 -9.27
N SER A 64 -22.31 -2.59 -9.84
CA SER A 64 -21.80 -1.35 -10.42
C SER A 64 -20.77 -0.75 -9.46
N PHE A 65 -19.51 -0.72 -9.87
CA PHE A 65 -18.46 0.01 -9.16
C PHE A 65 -18.31 1.36 -9.85
N ASP A 66 -19.21 2.29 -9.53
CA ASP A 66 -18.93 3.71 -9.72
C ASP A 66 -17.91 4.14 -8.67
N TYR A 67 -16.63 4.18 -9.06
CA TYR A 67 -15.60 4.88 -8.30
C TYR A 67 -15.67 6.37 -8.67
N ALA A 68 -16.27 7.17 -7.79
CA ALA A 68 -16.19 8.63 -7.79
C ALA A 68 -14.87 9.11 -7.16
#